data_AF-A0A7V8VWK5-F1
#
_entry.id   AF-A0A7V8VWK5-F1
#
_cell.length_a   1.000
_cell.length_b   1.000
_cell.length_c   1.000
_cell.angle_alpha   90.00
_cell.angle_beta   90.00
_cell.angle_gamma   90.00
#
_symmetry.space_group_name_H-M   'P 1'
#
loop_
_entity.id
_entity.type
_entity.pdbx_description
1 polymer ?
#
loop_
_entity_poly.entity_id
_entity_poly.type
_entity_poly.pdbx_seq_one_letter_code
_entity_poly.pdbx_strand_id
1 'polypeptide(L)'
;MMKISFPRSSLAARSREETMTYRIYLASARFTDGSPQLSDLPVERVFINASDVPEIWVETESQTLPDVGRAASFALRRSLDVGFMRVSGTVVRAVEKQRRDS
;
A
#
# COMPACT_ATOMS: atom_id res chain seq x y z
N MET A 1 -30.85 -46.53 -7.69
CA MET A 1 -29.46 -46.14 -7.40
C MET A 1 -29.23 -44.76 -7.98
N MET A 2 -29.10 -43.73 -7.12
CA MET A 2 -29.16 -42.32 -7.50
C MET A 2 -27.72 -41.78 -7.68
N LYS A 3 -27.38 -41.27 -8.87
CA LYS A 3 -26.08 -40.61 -9.13
C LYS A 3 -26.16 -39.16 -8.68
N ILE A 4 -25.47 -38.83 -7.59
CA ILE A 4 -25.25 -37.47 -7.14
C ILE A 4 -23.95 -36.99 -7.78
N SER A 5 -24.03 -36.04 -8.70
CA SER A 5 -22.88 -35.34 -9.25
C SER A 5 -22.66 -34.05 -8.47
N PHE A 6 -21.52 -33.94 -7.81
CA PHE A 6 -21.08 -32.69 -7.19
C PHE A 6 -20.43 -31.80 -8.25
N PRO A 7 -20.82 -30.53 -8.39
CA PRO A 7 -20.02 -29.60 -9.20
C PRO A 7 -18.64 -29.48 -8.55
N ARG A 8 -17.58 -29.65 -9.36
CA ARG A 8 -16.20 -29.36 -8.93
C ARG A 8 -16.16 -27.91 -8.47
N SER A 9 -15.94 -27.70 -7.18
CA SER A 9 -15.69 -26.40 -6.59
C SER A 9 -14.46 -25.79 -7.27
N SER A 10 -14.70 -24.90 -8.23
CA SER A 10 -13.71 -23.97 -8.76
C SER A 10 -13.38 -22.96 -7.66
N LEU A 11 -12.46 -23.32 -6.77
CA LEU A 11 -11.94 -22.45 -5.71
C LEU A 11 -10.42 -22.54 -5.69
N ALA A 12 -9.77 -21.88 -6.66
CA ALA A 12 -8.43 -21.28 -6.51
C ALA A 12 -7.95 -20.57 -7.80
N ALA A 13 -8.88 -20.06 -8.62
CA ALA A 13 -8.56 -19.08 -9.63
C ALA A 13 -9.55 -17.93 -9.47
N ARG A 14 -9.52 -17.27 -8.30
CA ARG A 14 -9.69 -15.82 -8.35
C ARG A 14 -8.53 -15.37 -9.22
N SER A 15 -8.85 -14.99 -10.45
CA SER A 15 -8.04 -14.06 -11.23
C SER A 15 -7.29 -13.19 -10.24
N ARG A 16 -5.95 -13.20 -10.31
CA ARG A 16 -5.16 -12.12 -9.74
C ARG A 16 -5.70 -10.87 -10.44
N GLU A 17 -6.72 -10.25 -9.87
CA GLU A 17 -7.10 -8.90 -10.26
C GLU A 17 -5.79 -8.12 -10.25
N GLU A 18 -5.52 -7.46 -11.36
CA GLU A 18 -4.43 -6.50 -11.49
C GLU A 18 -4.68 -5.43 -10.42
N THR A 19 -4.28 -5.71 -9.16
CA THR A 19 -4.51 -4.78 -8.08
C THR A 19 -3.57 -3.63 -8.36
N MET A 20 -4.14 -2.55 -8.87
CA MET A 20 -3.40 -1.34 -9.14
C MET A 20 -2.75 -0.89 -7.83
N THR A 21 -1.45 -0.64 -7.89
CA THR A 21 -0.70 -0.13 -6.74
C THR A 21 -0.19 1.26 -7.07
N TYR A 22 -0.21 2.15 -6.09
CA TYR A 22 0.29 3.51 -6.26
C TYR A 22 1.53 3.70 -5.40
N ARG A 23 2.60 4.24 -6.00
CA ARG A 23 3.74 4.77 -5.26
C ARG A 23 3.50 6.24 -4.96
N ILE A 24 3.38 6.55 -3.68
CA ILE A 24 3.17 7.91 -3.19
C ILE A 24 4.48 8.41 -2.58
N TYR A 25 5.06 9.43 -3.21
CA TYR A 25 6.28 10.07 -2.75
C TYR A 25 5.95 11.16 -1.75
N LEU A 26 6.71 11.21 -0.66
CA LEU A 26 6.45 12.08 0.47
C LEU A 26 7.60 13.05 0.70
N ALA A 27 7.27 14.33 0.84
CA ALA A 27 8.15 15.33 1.44
C ALA A 27 7.86 15.47 2.93
N SER A 28 8.87 15.93 3.68
CA SER A 28 8.78 16.19 5.12
C SER A 28 8.23 14.99 5.91
N ALA A 29 8.63 13.79 5.52
CA ALA A 29 8.06 12.57 6.08
C ALA A 29 8.42 12.40 7.56
N ARG A 30 7.47 11.90 8.34
CA ARG A 30 7.65 11.54 9.75
C ARG A 30 7.20 10.11 9.97
N PHE A 31 8.02 9.36 10.71
CA PHE A 31 7.72 8.00 11.14
C PHE A 31 7.36 8.01 12.61
N THR A 32 6.26 7.35 12.97
CA THR A 32 5.81 7.26 14.36
C THR A 32 5.43 5.82 14.73
N ASP A 33 5.62 5.47 15.99
CA ASP A 33 5.30 4.18 16.61
C ASP A 33 3.85 4.08 17.10
N GLY A 34 3.08 5.16 16.97
CA GLY A 34 1.68 5.20 17.39
C GLY A 34 0.79 4.23 16.61
N SER A 35 -0.29 3.79 17.26
CA SER A 35 -1.30 2.91 16.65
C SER A 35 -1.92 3.53 15.39
N PRO A 36 -2.24 2.72 14.36
CA PRO A 36 -2.98 3.17 13.18
C PRO A 36 -4.24 3.97 13.53
N GLN A 37 -4.49 5.05 12.80
CA GLN A 37 -5.69 5.87 12.91
C GLN A 37 -6.65 5.57 11.76
N LEU A 38 -7.95 5.84 11.97
CA LEU A 38 -8.99 5.58 10.96
C LEU A 38 -8.75 6.31 9.63
N SER A 39 -8.10 7.48 9.67
CA SER A 39 -7.75 8.27 8.49
C SER A 39 -6.49 7.81 7.77
N ASP A 40 -5.75 6.83 8.33
CA ASP A 40 -4.53 6.35 7.72
C ASP A 40 -4.83 5.44 6.53
N LEU A 41 -4.16 5.69 5.41
CA LEU A 41 -4.21 4.80 4.27
C LEU A 41 -3.36 3.54 4.52
N PRO A 42 -3.78 2.36 4.03
CA PRO A 42 -2.99 1.15 4.17
C PRO A 42 -1.72 1.25 3.34
N VAL A 43 -0.62 0.75 3.90
CA VAL A 43 0.66 0.63 3.20
C VAL A 43 1.16 -0.80 3.18
N GLU A 44 1.52 -1.23 1.98
CA GLU A 44 2.12 -2.53 1.68
C GLU A 44 3.65 -2.44 1.70
N ARG A 45 4.23 -1.32 1.30
CA ARG A 45 5.69 -1.10 1.29
C ARG A 45 6.06 0.32 1.66
N VAL A 46 7.14 0.45 2.40
CA VAL A 46 7.81 1.73 2.69
C VAL A 46 9.22 1.66 2.13
N PHE A 47 9.66 2.73 1.49
CA PHE A 47 11.03 2.90 1.04
C PHE A 47 11.62 4.18 1.61
N ILE A 48 12.85 4.08 2.09
CA ILE A 48 13.62 5.19 2.65
C ILE A 48 15.00 5.11 2.02
N ASN A 49 15.37 6.16 1.30
CA ASN A 49 16.72 6.37 0.81
C ASN A 49 17.26 7.67 1.39
N ALA A 50 18.31 7.56 2.19
CA ALA A 50 18.97 8.67 2.86
C ALA A 50 20.24 9.13 2.12
N SER A 51 20.28 8.99 0.79
CA SER A 51 21.31 9.60 -0.05
C SER A 51 21.24 11.13 -0.04
N ASP A 52 22.21 11.80 -0.67
CA ASP A 52 22.31 13.26 -0.79
C ASP A 52 21.00 13.93 -1.24
N VAL A 53 20.28 13.28 -2.16
CA VAL A 53 18.88 13.59 -2.44
C VAL A 53 18.04 12.54 -1.71
N PRO A 54 17.39 12.88 -0.59
CA PRO A 54 16.59 11.92 0.16
C PRO A 54 15.32 11.58 -0.62
N GLU A 55 14.95 10.30 -0.61
CA GLU A 55 13.76 9.81 -1.29
C GLU A 55 12.96 8.90 -0.36
N ILE A 56 11.70 9.27 -0.12
CA ILE A 56 10.77 8.51 0.71
C ILE A 56 9.49 8.31 -0.09
N TRP A 57 9.06 7.06 -0.20
CA TRP A 57 7.78 6.74 -0.79
C TRP A 57 7.14 5.54 -0.10
N VAL A 58 5.82 5.44 -0.27
CA VAL A 58 5.01 4.31 0.17
C VAL A 58 4.31 3.69 -1.03
N GLU A 59 4.12 2.37 -1.01
CA GLU A 59 3.24 1.66 -1.96
C GLU A 59 1.91 1.41 -1.24
N THR A 60 0.81 1.84 -1.86
CA THR A 60 -0.57 1.64 -1.37
C THR A 60 -1.44 0.97 -2.43
N GLU A 61 -2.29 0.04 -2.02
CA GLU A 61 -3.41 -0.52 -2.80
C GLU A 61 -4.71 0.30 -2.67
N SER A 62 -4.68 1.43 -1.95
CA SER A 62 -5.86 2.28 -1.79
C SER A 62 -6.35 2.80 -3.15
N GLN A 63 -7.66 2.65 -3.40
CA GLN A 63 -8.31 3.23 -4.57
C GLN A 63 -8.55 4.75 -4.42
N THR A 64 -8.49 5.26 -3.20
CA THR A 64 -8.58 6.69 -2.91
C THR A 64 -7.20 7.19 -2.53
N LEU A 65 -6.65 8.07 -3.38
CA LEU A 65 -5.33 8.65 -3.17
C LEU A 65 -5.44 10.08 -2.65
N PRO A 66 -4.52 10.53 -1.79
CA PRO A 66 -4.43 11.93 -1.44
C PRO A 66 -3.92 12.75 -2.62
N ASP A 67 -4.44 13.97 -2.76
CA ASP A 67 -3.97 14.90 -3.80
C ASP A 67 -2.51 15.33 -3.57
N VAL A 68 -1.82 15.62 -4.67
CA VAL A 68 -0.48 16.25 -4.61
C VAL A 68 -0.58 17.60 -3.91
N GLY A 69 0.37 17.87 -3.01
CA GLY A 69 0.41 19.06 -2.15
C GLY A 69 -0.35 18.90 -0.83
N ARG A 70 -1.05 17.80 -0.60
CA ARG A 70 -1.78 17.54 0.66
C ARG A 70 -0.97 16.69 1.63
N ALA A 71 -1.19 16.93 2.92
CA ALA A 71 -0.72 16.04 3.96
C ALA A 71 -1.50 14.73 3.92
N ALA A 72 -0.80 13.62 4.07
CA ALA A 72 -1.37 12.28 4.15
C ALA A 72 -0.69 11.50 5.26
N SER A 73 -1.41 10.54 5.82
CA SER A 73 -0.90 9.60 6.80
C SER A 73 -1.22 8.18 6.35
N PHE A 74 -0.31 7.28 6.67
CA PHE A 74 -0.36 5.91 6.26
C PHE A 74 0.03 5.00 7.42
N ALA A 75 -0.54 3.79 7.44
CA ALA A 75 -0.28 2.79 8.45
C ALA A 75 0.16 1.47 7.81
N LEU A 76 1.16 0.83 8.41
CA LEU A 76 1.60 -0.50 8.00
C LEU A 76 0.47 -1.51 8.22
N ARG A 77 0.16 -2.31 7.20
CA ARG A 77 -0.82 -3.41 7.34
C ARG A 77 -0.38 -4.52 8.29
N ARG A 78 0.93 -4.61 8.55
CA ARG A 78 1.54 -5.63 9.41
C ARG A 78 2.62 -4.96 10.25
N SER A 79 2.73 -5.34 11.53
CA SER A 79 3.88 -4.95 12.33
C SER A 79 5.13 -5.66 11.81
N LEU A 80 6.21 -4.91 11.58
CA LEU A 80 7.49 -5.42 11.08
C LEU A 80 8.62 -5.30 12.11
N ASP A 81 8.32 -4.85 13.34
CA ASP A 81 9.30 -4.60 14.41
C ASP A 81 10.44 -3.63 13.99
N VAL A 82 10.12 -2.67 13.12
CA VAL A 82 11.06 -1.68 12.56
C VAL A 82 11.05 -0.34 13.32
N GLY A 83 10.40 -0.28 14.50
CA GLY A 83 10.33 0.91 15.35
C GLY A 83 9.33 1.99 14.91
N PHE A 84 8.53 1.74 13.88
CA PHE A 84 7.41 2.61 13.50
C PHE A 84 6.24 1.77 12.95
N MET A 85 5.03 2.32 13.08
CA MET A 85 3.79 1.74 12.53
C MET A 85 3.10 2.67 11.54
N ARG A 86 3.47 3.96 11.56
CA ARG A 86 2.87 4.99 10.74
C ARG A 86 3.91 5.84 10.06
N VAL A 87 3.55 6.33 8.88
CA VAL A 87 4.30 7.32 8.13
C VAL A 87 3.36 8.41 7.68
N SER A 88 3.73 9.66 7.89
CA SER A 88 2.98 10.83 7.41
C SER A 88 3.88 11.77 6.65
N GLY A 89 3.32 12.58 5.77
CA GLY A 89 4.08 13.54 4.98
C GLY A 89 3.21 14.27 3.96
N THR A 90 3.82 15.19 3.22
CA THR A 90 3.14 15.89 2.12
C THR A 90 3.34 15.11 0.83
N VAL A 91 2.26 14.78 0.14
CA VAL A 91 2.32 14.09 -1.15
C VAL A 91 2.93 15.01 -2.19
N VAL A 92 4.05 14.60 -2.79
CA VAL A 92 4.70 15.38 -3.86
C VAL A 92 4.53 14.75 -5.24
N ARG A 93 4.25 13.44 -5.30
CA ARG A 93 4.05 12.71 -6.54
C ARG A 93 3.32 11.41 -6.26
N ALA A 94 2.39 11.03 -7.12
CA ALA A 94 1.75 9.73 -7.13
C ALA A 94 2.04 9.05 -8.47
N VAL A 95 2.51 7.80 -8.44
CA VAL A 95 2.81 7.01 -9.65
C VAL A 95 2.00 5.75 -9.61
N GLU A 96 1.18 5.58 -10.62
CA GLU A 96 0.46 4.36 -10.87
C GLU A 96 1.41 3.26 -11.36
N LYS A 97 1.35 2.09 -10.71
CA LYS A 97 2.16 0.92 -11.08
C LYS A 97 1.25 -0.17 -11.60
N GLN A 98 1.10 -0.18 -12.92
CA GLN A 98 0.61 -1.35 -13.62
C GLN A 98 1.63 -2.48 -13.43
N ARG A 99 1.18 -3.60 -12.87
CA ARG A 99 1.99 -4.80 -12.82
C ARG A 99 2.09 -5.30 -14.27
N ARG A 100 3.20 -5.01 -14.96
CA ARG A 100 3.49 -5.67 -16.24
C ARG A 100 3.59 -7.16 -15.94
N ASP A 101 2.64 -7.93 -16.46
CA ASP A 101 2.81 -9.36 -16.62
C ASP A 101 4.13 -9.57 -17.37
N SER A 102 5.09 -10.18 -16.67
CA SER A 102 6.41 -10.53 -17.18
C SER A 102 6.34 -11.92 -17.79
#